data_AF-A0A7Y4D4G9-F1
#
_entry.id   AF-A0A7Y4D4G9-F1
#
_cell.length_a   1.000
_cell.length_b   1.000
_cell.length_c   1.000
_cell.angle_alpha   90.00
_cell.angle_beta   90.00
_cell.angle_gamma   90.00
#
_symmetry.space_group_name_H-M   'P 1'
#
loop_
_entity.id
_entity.type
_entity.pdbx_description
1 polymer ?
#
loop_
_entity_poly.entity_id
_entity_poly.type
_entity_poly.pdbx_seq_one_letter_code
_entity_poly.pdbx_strand_id
1 'polypeptide(L)'
;MSKASKAMMIGLLLASVSALMPAAWDASKGLYAIFSVLEEKTFDNTTSFFIDNYLDVFAVFSYLVLFLATALVGYFWESNAEARIQLKEQELADKTSELVKNSEFMVNALQTLPPKHYLANFQETYVEVRKLTIGTKELSSILKTSEMPTESHVIEKVEHWIGSMLSQLAKLTKDWDTQGTALDNSVEYRVNIMRYYPAKKALEKFKNREYSWEDSERFFMASAPEGIVSDIDGVLFADKILCACRYGDGSTEVIAPNRPIALPVTIEESKFYDQNLPGAPQAFAAAQALYIENCKSIIHSKIDKVKHISDYMRKQLREYYGEGNFAQSIISFPLLDNFDNQYGVINVYRNKSDLAKRNSHDFMALMRPVVETISESVLELYSLRDAMSGTERDNGFEKYKIYYVSSNQCDKDTRDEE
;
A
#
# COMPACT_ATOMS: atom_id res chain seq x y z
N MET A 1 5.92 -31.35 46.42
CA MET A 1 4.60 -32.00 46.49
C MET A 1 3.89 -31.88 45.15
N SER A 2 3.46 -33.00 44.56
CA SER A 2 2.65 -33.04 43.33
C SER A 2 1.24 -32.47 43.58
N LYS A 3 0.53 -32.03 42.52
CA LYS A 3 -0.87 -31.57 42.63
C LYS A 3 -1.77 -32.59 43.34
N ALA A 4 -1.57 -33.87 43.03
CA ALA A 4 -2.28 -34.98 43.65
C ALA A 4 -2.04 -35.03 45.17
N SER A 5 -0.79 -34.89 45.62
CA SER A 5 -0.47 -34.94 47.06
C SER A 5 -1.09 -33.78 47.85
N LYS A 6 -1.19 -32.57 47.27
CA LYS A 6 -1.83 -31.42 47.91
C LYS A 6 -3.35 -31.56 47.97
N ALA A 7 -3.98 -32.03 46.89
CA ALA A 7 -5.41 -32.31 46.86
C ALA A 7 -5.80 -33.41 47.84
N MET A 8 -4.99 -34.48 47.95
CA MET A 8 -5.16 -35.53 48.95
C MET A 8 -5.04 -34.99 50.38
N MET A 9 -4.08 -34.10 50.66
CA MET A 9 -3.91 -33.51 51.99
C MET A 9 -5.10 -32.62 52.39
N ILE A 10 -5.60 -31.78 51.49
CA ILE A 10 -6.79 -30.94 51.74
C ILE A 10 -8.03 -31.83 51.92
N GLY A 11 -8.19 -32.87 51.09
CA GLY A 11 -9.27 -33.85 51.23
C GLY A 11 -9.24 -34.59 52.56
N LEU A 12 -8.04 -34.98 53.03
CA LEU A 12 -7.85 -35.64 54.33
C LEU A 12 -8.19 -34.70 55.49
N LEU A 13 -7.78 -33.43 55.42
CA LEU A 13 -8.08 -32.42 56.44
C LEU A 13 -9.59 -32.15 56.52
N LEU A 14 -10.26 -31.93 55.39
CA LEU A 14 -11.72 -31.77 55.33
C LEU A 14 -12.47 -32.99 55.87
N ALA A 15 -12.02 -34.20 55.50
CA ALA A 15 -12.61 -35.44 56.02
C ALA A 15 -12.42 -35.56 57.54
N SER A 16 -11.26 -35.14 58.06
CA SER A 16 -10.94 -35.17 59.49
C SER A 16 -11.76 -34.14 60.29
N VAL A 17 -11.93 -32.92 59.78
CA VAL A 17 -12.86 -31.92 60.35
C VAL A 17 -14.29 -32.48 60.38
N SER A 18 -14.75 -33.06 59.27
CA SER A 18 -16.11 -33.60 59.15
C SER A 18 -16.36 -34.76 60.12
N ALA A 19 -15.40 -35.68 60.25
CA ALA A 19 -15.50 -36.83 61.15
C ALA A 19 -15.51 -36.45 62.64
N LEU A 20 -14.80 -35.37 63.02
CA LEU A 20 -14.72 -34.90 64.41
C LEU A 20 -15.87 -33.96 64.81
N MET A 21 -16.63 -33.43 63.84
CA MET A 21 -17.71 -32.47 64.08
C MET A 21 -18.79 -32.97 65.05
N PRO A 22 -19.30 -34.22 64.97
CA PRO A 22 -20.32 -34.71 65.91
C PRO A 22 -19.79 -34.79 67.35
N ALA A 23 -18.58 -35.32 67.53
CA ALA A 23 -17.95 -35.46 68.84
C ALA A 23 -17.64 -34.09 69.47
N ALA A 24 -17.14 -33.14 68.68
CA ALA A 24 -16.92 -31.77 69.13
C ALA A 24 -18.24 -31.06 69.50
N TRP A 25 -19.31 -31.31 68.74
CA TRP A 25 -20.64 -30.75 69.01
C TRP A 25 -21.22 -31.29 70.32
N ASP A 26 -21.13 -32.59 70.57
CA ASP A 26 -21.61 -33.19 71.81
C ASP A 26 -20.78 -32.74 73.02
N ALA A 27 -19.45 -32.65 72.88
CA ALA A 27 -18.57 -32.07 73.90
C ALA A 27 -18.90 -30.58 74.17
N SER A 28 -19.24 -29.81 73.14
CA SER A 28 -19.61 -28.39 73.29
C SER A 28 -20.95 -28.21 74.04
N LYS A 29 -21.92 -29.10 73.81
CA LYS A 29 -23.18 -29.13 74.57
C LYS A 29 -22.93 -29.47 76.03
N GLY A 30 -22.04 -30.44 76.29
CA GLY A 30 -21.58 -30.80 77.63
C GLY A 30 -20.99 -29.58 78.33
N LEU A 31 -20.04 -28.90 77.69
CA LEU A 31 -19.42 -27.67 78.21
C LEU A 31 -20.42 -26.53 78.42
N TYR A 32 -21.41 -26.35 77.55
CA TYR A 32 -22.45 -25.32 77.70
C TYR A 32 -23.38 -25.60 78.90
N ALA A 33 -23.86 -26.84 79.03
CA ALA A 33 -24.67 -27.27 80.17
C ALA A 33 -23.89 -27.08 81.48
N ILE A 34 -22.59 -27.36 81.46
CA ILE A 34 -21.69 -27.18 82.57
C ILE A 34 -21.46 -25.69 82.91
N PHE A 35 -21.26 -24.82 81.91
CA PHE A 35 -21.09 -23.38 82.10
C PHE A 35 -22.32 -22.75 82.77
N SER A 36 -23.52 -23.20 82.40
CA SER A 36 -24.77 -22.72 83.01
C SER A 36 -24.92 -23.10 84.49
N VAL A 37 -24.20 -24.12 84.96
CA VAL A 37 -24.18 -24.56 86.37
C VAL A 37 -23.07 -23.86 87.16
N LEU A 38 -21.97 -23.47 86.50
CA LEU A 38 -20.83 -22.76 87.10
C LEU A 38 -21.16 -21.32 87.49
N GLU A 39 -22.16 -20.71 86.85
CA GLU A 39 -22.66 -19.36 87.18
C GLU A 39 -23.30 -19.30 88.59
N GLU A 40 -23.56 -20.46 89.22
CA GLU A 40 -24.28 -20.58 90.50
C GLU A 40 -23.41 -21.05 91.70
N LYS A 41 -22.10 -21.31 91.54
CA LYS A 41 -21.25 -21.88 92.63
C LYS A 41 -19.89 -21.20 92.86
N THR A 42 -19.49 -21.17 94.14
CA THR A 42 -18.25 -20.59 94.69
C THR A 42 -16.95 -21.32 94.30
N PHE A 43 -15.85 -20.54 94.29
CA PHE A 43 -14.54 -20.75 93.64
C PHE A 43 -13.74 -22.01 94.03
N ASP A 44 -13.96 -22.63 95.20
CA ASP A 44 -13.09 -23.71 95.71
C ASP A 44 -13.23 -25.08 95.02
N ASN A 45 -14.25 -25.28 94.17
CA ASN A 45 -14.49 -26.56 93.46
C ASN A 45 -14.01 -26.56 92.00
N THR A 46 -13.26 -25.55 91.58
CA THR A 46 -12.84 -25.37 90.18
C THR A 46 -11.70 -26.30 89.76
N THR A 47 -10.82 -26.73 90.66
CA THR A 47 -9.63 -27.54 90.32
C THR A 47 -9.94 -29.01 90.03
N SER A 48 -10.83 -29.67 90.78
CA SER A 48 -11.30 -31.03 90.46
C SER A 48 -12.13 -31.06 89.18
N PHE A 49 -12.89 -29.99 88.96
CA PHE A 49 -13.74 -29.78 87.79
C PHE A 49 -12.98 -29.72 86.45
N PHE A 50 -11.79 -29.10 86.42
CA PHE A 50 -10.95 -29.07 85.22
C PHE A 50 -10.33 -30.42 84.88
N ILE A 51 -10.17 -31.32 85.86
CA ILE A 51 -9.56 -32.65 85.65
C ILE A 51 -10.57 -33.60 84.99
N ASP A 52 -11.83 -33.58 85.44
CA ASP A 52 -12.86 -34.49 84.92
C ASP A 52 -13.34 -34.13 83.50
N ASN A 53 -13.31 -32.85 83.13
CA ASN A 53 -13.75 -32.35 81.81
C ASN A 53 -12.59 -32.03 80.86
N TYR A 54 -11.36 -32.38 81.22
CA TYR A 54 -10.16 -32.06 80.46
C TYR A 54 -10.21 -32.61 79.02
N LEU A 55 -10.75 -33.84 78.86
CA LEU A 55 -10.87 -34.51 77.57
C LEU A 55 -11.81 -33.77 76.61
N ASP A 56 -12.94 -33.26 77.11
CA ASP A 56 -13.92 -32.54 76.31
C ASP A 56 -13.42 -31.16 75.88
N VAL A 57 -12.74 -30.44 76.79
CA VAL A 57 -12.08 -29.17 76.47
C VAL A 57 -10.97 -29.39 75.43
N PHE A 58 -10.18 -30.45 75.57
CA PHE A 58 -9.13 -30.80 74.61
C PHE A 58 -9.71 -31.21 73.24
N ALA A 59 -10.83 -31.93 73.21
CA ALA A 59 -11.52 -32.31 71.98
C ALA A 59 -12.04 -31.08 71.21
N VAL A 60 -12.67 -30.12 71.91
CA VAL A 60 -13.15 -28.87 71.29
C VAL A 60 -11.98 -28.00 70.82
N PHE A 61 -10.91 -27.89 71.62
CA PHE A 61 -9.72 -27.11 71.25
C PHE A 61 -8.99 -27.72 70.05
N SER A 62 -8.80 -29.05 70.03
CA SER A 62 -8.17 -29.73 68.90
C SER A 62 -9.00 -29.61 67.62
N TYR A 63 -10.33 -29.66 67.70
CA TYR A 63 -11.22 -29.38 66.57
C TYR A 63 -11.05 -27.94 66.05
N LEU A 64 -11.03 -26.94 66.94
CA LEU A 64 -10.82 -25.53 66.57
C LEU A 64 -9.47 -25.31 65.87
N VAL A 65 -8.39 -25.91 66.39
CA VAL A 65 -7.07 -25.85 65.78
C VAL A 65 -7.08 -26.52 64.40
N LEU A 66 -7.72 -27.68 64.27
CA LEU A 66 -7.80 -28.41 63.00
C LEU A 66 -8.63 -27.66 61.96
N PHE A 67 -9.72 -27.02 62.38
CA PHE A 67 -10.55 -26.17 61.54
C PHE A 67 -9.78 -24.94 61.04
N LEU A 68 -9.10 -24.22 61.94
CA LEU A 68 -8.27 -23.06 61.60
C LEU A 68 -7.11 -23.43 60.67
N ALA A 69 -6.44 -24.56 60.93
CA ALA A 69 -5.38 -25.06 60.07
C ALA A 69 -5.91 -25.40 58.66
N THR A 70 -7.09 -26.02 58.57
CA THR A 70 -7.72 -26.35 57.29
C THR A 70 -8.11 -25.09 56.52
N ALA A 71 -8.67 -24.07 57.20
CA ALA A 71 -9.04 -22.79 56.61
C ALA A 71 -7.80 -22.03 56.09
N LEU A 72 -6.71 -21.97 56.86
CA LEU A 72 -5.45 -21.33 56.44
C LEU A 72 -4.82 -22.04 55.24
N VAL A 73 -4.76 -23.37 55.25
CA VAL A 73 -4.22 -24.15 54.13
C VAL A 73 -5.08 -23.96 52.87
N GLY A 74 -6.40 -23.91 53.02
CA GLY A 74 -7.33 -23.60 51.93
C GLY A 74 -7.08 -22.21 51.33
N TYR A 75 -7.00 -21.19 52.17
CA TYR A 75 -6.74 -19.80 51.75
C TYR A 75 -5.40 -19.65 51.02
N PHE A 76 -4.32 -20.19 51.58
CA PHE A 76 -3.00 -20.16 50.92
C PHE A 76 -2.98 -20.95 49.61
N TRP A 77 -3.77 -22.01 49.50
CA TRP A 77 -3.87 -22.78 48.26
C TRP A 77 -4.63 -22.01 47.17
N GLU A 78 -5.76 -21.39 47.53
CA GLU A 78 -6.58 -20.59 46.61
C GLU A 78 -5.81 -19.36 46.12
N SER A 79 -5.17 -18.61 47.01
CA SER A 79 -4.34 -17.45 46.64
C SER A 79 -3.18 -17.83 45.71
N ASN A 80 -2.50 -18.96 45.97
CA ASN A 80 -1.46 -19.47 45.06
C ASN A 80 -2.01 -20.01 43.74
N ALA A 81 -3.23 -20.51 43.72
CA ALA A 81 -3.88 -20.98 42.50
C ALA A 81 -4.26 -19.78 41.61
N GLU A 82 -4.81 -18.73 42.21
CA GLU A 82 -5.20 -17.49 41.53
C GLU A 82 -3.98 -16.79 40.91
N ALA A 83 -2.88 -16.63 41.67
CA ALA A 83 -1.64 -16.05 41.13
C ALA A 83 -1.08 -16.85 39.94
N ARG A 84 -1.22 -18.18 39.94
CA ARG A 84 -0.80 -19.03 38.82
C ARG A 84 -1.74 -18.94 37.63
N ILE A 85 -3.05 -18.79 37.87
CA ILE A 85 -4.04 -18.60 36.81
C ILE A 85 -3.75 -17.27 36.12
N GLN A 86 -3.56 -16.18 36.88
CA GLN A 86 -3.21 -14.86 36.34
C GLN A 86 -1.90 -14.90 35.52
N LEU A 87 -0.86 -15.58 36.02
CA LEU A 87 0.39 -15.72 35.27
C LEU A 87 0.20 -16.50 33.96
N LYS A 88 -0.62 -17.55 33.98
CA LYS A 88 -0.95 -18.31 32.75
C LYS A 88 -1.82 -17.51 31.79
N GLU A 89 -2.76 -16.71 32.30
CA GLU A 89 -3.57 -15.81 31.48
C GLU A 89 -2.70 -14.75 30.81
N GLN A 90 -1.73 -14.18 31.53
CA GLN A 90 -0.72 -13.29 30.94
C GLN A 90 0.12 -14.00 29.89
N GLU A 91 0.64 -15.21 30.17
CA GLU A 91 1.43 -15.98 29.19
C GLU A 91 0.60 -16.31 27.93
N LEU A 92 -0.68 -16.63 28.09
CA LEU A 92 -1.61 -16.84 26.98
C LEU A 92 -1.89 -15.54 26.21
N ALA A 93 -2.07 -14.42 26.89
CA ALA A 93 -2.25 -13.11 26.28
C ALA A 93 -1.01 -12.70 25.47
N ASP A 94 0.19 -12.93 26.01
CA ASP A 94 1.46 -12.64 25.34
C ASP A 94 1.63 -13.53 24.10
N LYS A 95 1.39 -14.85 24.21
CA LYS A 95 1.46 -15.78 23.07
C LYS A 95 0.41 -15.49 21.99
N THR A 96 -0.79 -15.09 22.38
CA THR A 96 -1.83 -14.71 21.41
C THR A 96 -1.48 -13.40 20.72
N SER A 97 -0.94 -12.42 21.45
CA SER A 97 -0.41 -11.18 20.84
C SER A 97 0.73 -11.46 19.86
N GLU A 98 1.66 -12.35 20.22
CA GLU A 98 2.77 -12.75 19.35
C GLU A 98 2.27 -13.49 18.09
N LEU A 99 1.29 -14.39 18.23
CA LEU A 99 0.65 -15.06 17.08
C LEU A 99 -0.04 -14.07 16.15
N VAL A 100 -0.75 -13.07 16.69
CA VAL A 100 -1.39 -12.01 15.89
C VAL A 100 -0.33 -11.24 15.11
N LYS A 101 0.73 -10.77 15.76
CA LYS A 101 1.84 -10.08 15.07
C LYS A 101 2.50 -10.93 13.99
N ASN A 102 2.76 -12.22 14.27
CA ASN A 102 3.33 -13.13 13.30
C ASN A 102 2.39 -13.39 12.11
N SER A 103 1.07 -13.46 12.36
CA SER A 103 0.07 -13.58 11.31
C SER A 103 -0.03 -12.32 10.46
N GLU A 104 0.02 -11.13 11.06
CA GLU A 104 0.06 -9.85 10.35
C GLU A 104 1.31 -9.76 9.48
N PHE A 105 2.47 -10.16 10.02
CA PHE A 105 3.72 -10.23 9.25
C PHE A 105 3.60 -11.20 8.06
N MET A 106 3.08 -12.42 8.28
CA MET A 106 2.86 -13.38 7.20
C MET A 106 1.87 -12.85 6.15
N VAL A 107 0.80 -12.19 6.56
CA VAL A 107 -0.18 -11.58 5.65
C VAL A 107 0.48 -10.47 4.83
N ASN A 108 1.26 -9.59 5.46
CA ASN A 108 2.01 -8.56 4.75
C ASN A 108 3.04 -9.15 3.78
N ALA A 109 3.80 -10.17 4.20
CA ALA A 109 4.77 -10.84 3.33
C ALA A 109 4.10 -11.56 2.14
N LEU A 110 2.94 -12.19 2.36
CA LEU A 110 2.14 -12.80 1.28
C LEU A 110 1.55 -11.75 0.34
N GLN A 111 1.22 -10.56 0.83
CA GLN A 111 0.76 -9.44 0.01
C GLN A 111 1.87 -8.84 -0.87
N THR A 112 3.14 -8.93 -0.46
CA THR A 112 4.28 -8.42 -1.26
C THR A 112 4.72 -9.32 -2.41
N LEU A 113 4.31 -10.59 -2.44
CA LEU A 113 4.70 -11.50 -3.52
C LEU A 113 3.92 -11.18 -4.81
N PRO A 114 4.58 -11.24 -5.99
CA PRO A 114 3.88 -11.11 -7.26
C PRO A 114 2.82 -12.22 -7.38
N PRO A 115 1.70 -11.93 -8.05
CA PRO A 115 0.59 -12.85 -8.11
C PRO A 115 0.97 -14.24 -8.71
N LYS A 116 0.35 -15.35 -8.23
CA LYS A 116 0.56 -16.70 -8.79
C LYS A 116 0.32 -16.70 -10.32
N HIS A 117 1.25 -17.23 -11.12
CA HIS A 117 1.24 -17.16 -12.59
C HIS A 117 1.51 -15.77 -13.22
N TYR A 118 1.59 -14.70 -12.43
CA TYR A 118 1.87 -13.35 -12.96
C TYR A 118 3.21 -13.30 -13.69
N LEU A 119 4.27 -13.87 -13.11
CA LEU A 119 5.60 -13.88 -13.73
C LEU A 119 5.63 -14.65 -15.05
N ALA A 120 4.82 -15.72 -15.17
CA ALA A 120 4.69 -16.46 -16.43
C ALA A 120 3.97 -15.61 -17.49
N ASN A 121 2.83 -15.00 -17.14
CA ASN A 121 2.10 -14.07 -18.01
C ASN A 121 2.97 -12.87 -18.41
N PHE A 122 3.77 -12.34 -17.48
CA PHE A 122 4.71 -11.26 -17.70
C PHE A 122 5.78 -11.66 -18.72
N GLN A 123 6.39 -12.84 -18.56
CA GLN A 123 7.38 -13.34 -19.50
C GLN A 123 6.80 -13.50 -20.91
N GLU A 124 5.62 -14.12 -21.04
CA GLU A 124 4.94 -14.29 -22.33
C GLU A 124 4.65 -12.92 -22.98
N THR A 125 4.10 -12.01 -22.19
CA THR A 125 3.77 -10.65 -22.64
C THR A 125 5.02 -9.88 -23.08
N TYR A 126 6.10 -9.96 -22.31
CA TYR A 126 7.36 -9.29 -22.64
C TYR A 126 7.94 -9.80 -23.96
N VAL A 127 7.89 -11.12 -24.20
CA VAL A 127 8.32 -11.72 -25.47
C VAL A 127 7.46 -11.23 -26.64
N GLU A 128 6.14 -11.13 -26.47
CA GLU A 128 5.23 -10.60 -27.50
C GLU A 128 5.53 -9.13 -27.83
N VAL A 129 5.65 -8.28 -26.80
CA VAL A 129 5.99 -6.86 -26.96
C VAL A 129 7.34 -6.70 -27.67
N ARG A 130 8.33 -7.54 -27.34
CA ARG A 130 9.63 -7.51 -28.02
C ARG A 130 9.54 -7.91 -29.50
N LYS A 131 8.73 -8.92 -29.85
CA LYS A 131 8.49 -9.31 -31.25
C LYS A 131 7.90 -8.16 -32.06
N LEU A 132 6.89 -7.48 -31.52
CA LEU A 132 6.27 -6.31 -32.16
C LEU A 132 7.26 -5.15 -32.32
N THR A 133 8.20 -5.00 -31.38
CA THR A 133 9.26 -3.97 -31.45
C THR A 133 10.25 -4.24 -32.56
N ILE A 134 10.68 -5.50 -32.70
CA ILE A 134 11.55 -5.93 -33.81
C ILE A 134 10.85 -5.63 -35.15
N GLY A 135 9.58 -6.02 -35.29
CA GLY A 135 8.81 -5.72 -36.49
C GLY A 135 8.71 -4.21 -36.78
N THR A 136 8.51 -3.38 -35.75
CA THR A 136 8.45 -1.92 -35.89
C THR A 136 9.76 -1.36 -36.45
N LYS A 137 10.90 -1.84 -35.93
CA LYS A 137 12.25 -1.43 -36.39
C LYS A 137 12.53 -1.90 -37.82
N GLU A 138 12.12 -3.10 -38.18
CA GLU A 138 12.24 -3.63 -39.55
C GLU A 138 11.43 -2.81 -40.56
N LEU A 139 10.18 -2.46 -40.24
CA LEU A 139 9.37 -1.62 -41.13
C LEU A 139 9.94 -0.20 -41.26
N SER A 140 10.39 0.38 -40.13
CA SER A 140 11.02 1.72 -40.13
C SER A 140 12.31 1.75 -40.96
N SER A 141 13.15 0.71 -40.89
CA SER A 141 14.39 0.64 -41.66
C SER A 141 14.15 0.49 -43.16
N ILE A 142 13.18 -0.33 -43.56
CA ILE A 142 12.79 -0.50 -44.97
C ILE A 142 12.36 0.85 -45.58
N LEU A 143 11.51 1.61 -44.88
CA LEU A 143 11.07 2.94 -45.33
C LEU A 143 12.23 3.93 -45.45
N LYS A 144 13.16 3.95 -44.50
CA LYS A 144 14.34 4.84 -44.57
C LYS A 144 15.22 4.55 -45.79
N THR A 145 15.15 3.34 -46.36
CA THR A 145 15.97 2.92 -47.51
C THR A 145 15.24 2.92 -48.86
N SER A 146 13.93 3.09 -48.88
CA SER A 146 13.11 2.85 -50.08
C SER A 146 12.16 4.02 -50.36
N GLU A 147 12.20 4.57 -51.58
CA GLU A 147 11.23 5.56 -52.09
C GLU A 147 9.85 4.92 -52.35
N MET A 148 9.25 4.29 -51.34
CA MET A 148 7.97 3.59 -51.48
C MET A 148 6.77 4.53 -51.23
N PRO A 149 5.67 4.41 -52.00
CA PRO A 149 4.60 5.41 -52.02
C PRO A 149 3.53 5.26 -50.91
N THR A 150 3.76 4.51 -49.84
CA THR A 150 2.69 4.18 -48.87
C THR A 150 3.09 4.34 -47.40
N GLU A 151 3.76 5.45 -47.08
CA GLU A 151 4.16 5.82 -45.70
C GLU A 151 2.98 5.80 -44.71
N SER A 152 1.77 6.20 -45.13
CA SER A 152 0.56 6.21 -44.30
C SER A 152 0.17 4.82 -43.79
N HIS A 153 0.19 3.80 -44.65
CA HIS A 153 -0.22 2.44 -44.25
C HIS A 153 0.78 1.81 -43.28
N VAL A 154 2.06 2.15 -43.41
CA VAL A 154 3.09 1.69 -42.47
C VAL A 154 2.90 2.33 -41.11
N ILE A 155 2.60 3.63 -41.06
CA ILE A 155 2.31 4.33 -39.80
C ILE A 155 1.09 3.73 -39.10
N GLU A 156 -0.01 3.52 -39.82
CA GLU A 156 -1.20 2.85 -39.27
C GLU A 156 -0.87 1.46 -38.69
N LYS A 157 -0.02 0.69 -39.38
CA LYS A 157 0.40 -0.63 -38.92
C LYS A 157 1.28 -0.57 -37.68
N VAL A 158 2.21 0.40 -37.62
CA VAL A 158 3.04 0.63 -36.43
C VAL A 158 2.21 1.13 -35.25
N GLU A 159 1.25 2.02 -35.49
CA GLU A 159 0.28 2.48 -34.49
C GLU A 159 -0.54 1.33 -33.93
N HIS A 160 -1.01 0.42 -34.80
CA HIS A 160 -1.73 -0.78 -34.38
C HIS A 160 -0.87 -1.70 -33.49
N TRP A 161 0.42 -1.89 -33.85
CA TRP A 161 1.34 -2.67 -33.03
C TRP A 161 1.62 -2.03 -31.68
N ILE A 162 1.86 -0.72 -31.62
CA ILE A 162 2.05 -0.01 -30.35
C ILE A 162 0.77 -0.06 -29.52
N GLY A 163 -0.40 0.16 -30.14
CA GLY A 163 -1.69 -0.01 -29.47
C GLY A 163 -1.87 -1.40 -28.86
N SER A 164 -1.39 -2.45 -29.55
CA SER A 164 -1.36 -3.82 -29.01
C SER A 164 -0.40 -3.95 -27.82
N MET A 165 0.77 -3.30 -27.84
CA MET A 165 1.68 -3.28 -26.68
C MET A 165 1.07 -2.57 -25.47
N LEU A 166 0.43 -1.41 -25.68
CA LEU A 166 -0.28 -0.68 -24.62
C LEU A 166 -1.42 -1.52 -24.03
N SER A 167 -2.11 -2.27 -24.89
CA SER A 167 -3.16 -3.19 -24.50
C SER A 167 -2.63 -4.31 -23.58
N GLN A 168 -1.45 -4.83 -23.89
CA GLN A 168 -0.78 -5.81 -23.04
C GLN A 168 -0.31 -5.21 -21.72
N LEU A 169 0.17 -3.96 -21.69
CA LEU A 169 0.52 -3.26 -20.45
C LEU A 169 -0.72 -3.05 -19.55
N ALA A 170 -1.86 -2.68 -20.14
CA ALA A 170 -3.13 -2.57 -19.41
C ALA A 170 -3.55 -3.92 -18.81
N LYS A 171 -3.35 -5.02 -19.54
CA LYS A 171 -3.59 -6.39 -19.06
C LYS A 171 -2.68 -6.75 -17.90
N LEU A 172 -1.36 -6.53 -18.00
CA LEU A 172 -0.41 -6.78 -16.91
C LEU A 172 -0.74 -5.96 -15.66
N THR A 173 -1.21 -4.73 -15.83
CA THR A 173 -1.65 -3.89 -14.69
C THR A 173 -2.87 -4.51 -14.00
N LYS A 174 -3.86 -4.93 -14.78
CA LYS A 174 -5.05 -5.59 -14.24
C LYS A 174 -4.71 -6.91 -13.54
N ASP A 175 -3.87 -7.74 -14.16
CA ASP A 175 -3.49 -9.06 -13.62
C ASP A 175 -2.76 -8.93 -12.28
N TRP A 176 -2.03 -7.82 -12.09
CA TRP A 176 -1.39 -7.48 -10.83
C TRP A 176 -2.42 -7.15 -9.73
N ASP A 177 -3.42 -6.34 -10.08
CA ASP A 177 -4.43 -5.84 -9.13
C ASP A 177 -5.51 -6.87 -8.78
N THR A 178 -5.84 -7.81 -9.68
CA THR A 178 -7.04 -8.66 -9.55
C THR A 178 -6.85 -9.98 -8.82
N GLN A 179 -5.66 -10.31 -8.31
CA GLN A 179 -5.51 -11.57 -7.57
C GLN A 179 -6.20 -11.55 -6.20
N GLY A 180 -7.00 -12.59 -5.93
CA GLY A 180 -7.58 -12.87 -4.62
C GLY A 180 -8.82 -12.05 -4.26
N THR A 181 -9.24 -11.11 -5.12
CA THR A 181 -10.49 -10.36 -4.98
C THR A 181 -11.46 -10.74 -6.09
N ALA A 182 -12.76 -10.78 -5.80
CA ALA A 182 -13.78 -10.95 -6.84
C ALA A 182 -13.55 -9.91 -7.96
N LEU A 183 -13.64 -10.36 -9.22
CA LEU A 183 -13.49 -9.50 -10.39
C LEU A 183 -14.56 -8.41 -10.33
N ASP A 184 -14.12 -7.19 -10.02
CA ASP A 184 -14.98 -6.03 -10.08
C ASP A 184 -15.00 -5.50 -11.52
N ASN A 185 -16.06 -5.86 -12.24
CA ASN A 185 -16.25 -5.46 -13.63
C ASN A 185 -16.46 -3.96 -13.82
N SER A 186 -16.64 -3.19 -12.75
CA SER A 186 -16.68 -1.73 -12.82
C SER A 186 -15.30 -1.08 -12.91
N VAL A 187 -14.22 -1.85 -12.69
CA VAL A 187 -12.85 -1.34 -12.76
C VAL A 187 -12.38 -1.27 -14.20
N GLU A 188 -11.90 -0.10 -14.57
CA GLU A 188 -11.34 0.19 -15.88
C GLU A 188 -9.85 0.56 -15.74
N TYR A 189 -9.02 -0.03 -16.60
CA TYR A 189 -7.60 0.28 -16.73
C TYR A 189 -7.36 0.91 -18.09
N ARG A 190 -6.67 2.04 -18.10
CA ARG A 190 -6.32 2.76 -19.33
C ARG A 190 -4.84 3.03 -19.38
N VAL A 191 -4.29 3.02 -20.58
CA VAL A 191 -2.91 3.34 -20.86
C VAL A 191 -2.87 4.34 -21.99
N ASN A 192 -2.19 5.47 -21.82
CA ASN A 192 -1.95 6.41 -22.90
C ASN A 192 -0.48 6.83 -22.96
N ILE A 193 -0.08 7.35 -24.12
CA ILE A 193 1.22 7.98 -24.29
C ILE A 193 1.01 9.50 -24.40
N MET A 194 1.91 10.27 -23.81
CA MET A 194 2.03 11.71 -24.02
C MET A 194 3.39 12.04 -24.60
N ARG A 195 3.43 12.86 -25.65
CA ARG A 195 4.66 13.32 -26.29
C ARG A 195 5.02 14.72 -25.83
N TYR A 196 6.28 14.93 -25.48
CA TYR A 196 6.79 16.24 -25.10
C TYR A 196 7.11 17.11 -26.32
N TYR A 197 6.76 18.38 -26.25
CA TYR A 197 7.18 19.42 -27.19
C TYR A 197 7.66 20.66 -26.42
N PRO A 198 8.78 21.28 -26.83
CA PRO A 198 9.21 22.56 -26.27
C PRO A 198 8.14 23.65 -26.44
N ALA A 199 8.08 24.62 -25.53
CA ALA A 199 7.02 25.63 -25.44
C ALA A 199 6.69 26.32 -26.77
N LYS A 200 7.70 26.66 -27.58
CA LYS A 200 7.52 27.27 -28.91
C LYS A 200 6.78 26.36 -29.90
N LYS A 201 7.17 25.09 -29.99
CA LYS A 201 6.51 24.08 -30.86
C LYS A 201 5.12 23.73 -30.31
N ALA A 202 4.96 23.70 -29.00
CA ALA A 202 3.65 23.49 -28.36
C ALA A 202 2.66 24.61 -28.72
N LEU A 203 3.10 25.86 -28.75
CA LEU A 203 2.27 27.00 -29.18
C LEU A 203 1.79 26.83 -30.63
N GLU A 204 2.65 26.39 -31.54
CA GLU A 204 2.28 26.12 -32.93
C GLU A 204 1.19 25.06 -33.04
N LYS A 205 1.25 23.99 -32.24
CA LYS A 205 0.22 22.95 -32.21
C LYS A 205 -1.15 23.47 -31.79
N PHE A 206 -1.20 24.36 -30.80
CA PHE A 206 -2.45 25.02 -30.42
C PHE A 206 -2.94 25.99 -31.51
N LYS A 207 -2.05 26.80 -32.10
CA LYS A 207 -2.39 27.75 -33.17
C LYS A 207 -2.92 27.05 -34.43
N ASN A 208 -2.32 25.93 -34.79
CA ASN A 208 -2.72 25.11 -35.93
C ASN A 208 -3.96 24.25 -35.63
N ARG A 209 -4.53 24.37 -34.43
CA ARG A 209 -5.70 23.58 -33.97
C ARG A 209 -5.46 22.08 -34.05
N GLU A 210 -4.21 21.65 -33.96
CA GLU A 210 -3.90 20.24 -33.78
C GLU A 210 -4.41 19.78 -32.41
N TYR A 211 -4.28 20.62 -31.39
CA TYR A 211 -4.89 20.39 -30.07
C TYR A 211 -5.78 21.57 -29.69
N SER A 212 -6.91 21.28 -29.05
CA SER A 212 -7.81 22.32 -28.54
C SER A 212 -7.27 22.87 -27.22
N TRP A 213 -7.18 24.19 -27.12
CA TRP A 213 -6.81 24.86 -25.86
C TRP A 213 -7.87 24.63 -24.78
N GLU A 214 -9.15 24.66 -25.12
CA GLU A 214 -10.29 24.54 -24.19
C GLU A 214 -10.29 23.19 -23.44
N ASP A 215 -9.78 22.13 -24.07
CA ASP A 215 -9.68 20.82 -23.44
C ASP A 215 -8.63 20.80 -22.32
N SER A 216 -7.66 21.72 -22.36
CA SER A 216 -6.45 21.69 -21.54
C SER A 216 -6.19 22.95 -20.70
N GLU A 217 -6.87 24.07 -20.98
CA GLU A 217 -6.63 25.38 -20.35
C GLU A 217 -6.63 25.32 -18.81
N ARG A 218 -7.40 24.40 -18.22
CA ARG A 218 -7.48 24.15 -16.77
C ARG A 218 -6.14 23.77 -16.12
N PHE A 219 -5.18 23.29 -16.92
CA PHE A 219 -3.87 22.88 -16.45
C PHE A 219 -2.83 23.99 -16.56
N PHE A 220 -3.12 25.08 -17.26
CA PHE A 220 -2.17 26.16 -17.54
C PHE A 220 -2.46 27.39 -16.66
N MET A 221 -1.39 28.11 -16.30
CA MET A 221 -1.53 29.41 -15.64
C MET A 221 -1.90 30.53 -16.61
N ALA A 222 -1.45 30.42 -17.86
CA ALA A 222 -1.79 31.36 -18.92
C ALA A 222 -3.28 31.26 -19.27
N SER A 223 -3.92 32.40 -19.57
CA SER A 223 -5.31 32.43 -20.04
C SER A 223 -5.47 32.08 -21.52
N ALA A 224 -4.37 32.07 -22.27
CA ALA A 224 -4.33 31.80 -23.70
C ALA A 224 -3.03 31.07 -24.08
N PRO A 225 -3.00 30.33 -25.20
CA PRO A 225 -1.83 29.57 -25.63
C PRO A 225 -0.54 30.40 -25.71
N GLU A 226 -0.65 31.67 -26.10
CA GLU A 226 0.50 32.56 -26.28
C GLU A 226 1.34 32.73 -25.01
N GLY A 227 0.74 32.61 -23.82
CA GLY A 227 1.43 32.72 -22.53
C GLY A 227 2.28 31.50 -22.17
N ILE A 228 2.16 30.38 -22.90
CA ILE A 228 2.97 29.17 -22.66
C ILE A 228 4.48 29.46 -22.72
N VAL A 229 4.90 30.31 -23.67
CA VAL A 229 6.33 30.55 -23.94
C VAL A 229 7.01 31.34 -22.82
N SER A 230 6.27 32.04 -21.96
CA SER A 230 6.84 32.78 -20.83
C SER A 230 6.87 31.98 -19.53
N ASP A 231 5.97 31.01 -19.37
CA ASP A 231 5.63 30.46 -18.05
C ASP A 231 6.12 29.02 -17.86
N ILE A 232 6.36 28.27 -18.95
CA ILE A 232 6.71 26.85 -18.92
C ILE A 232 7.76 26.49 -19.98
N ASP A 233 8.44 25.35 -19.79
CA ASP A 233 9.52 24.91 -20.67
C ASP A 233 9.00 24.08 -21.86
N GLY A 234 7.90 23.35 -21.65
CA GLY A 234 7.22 22.62 -22.71
C GLY A 234 5.90 22.00 -22.28
N VAL A 235 5.35 21.17 -23.14
CA VAL A 235 4.01 20.59 -22.99
C VAL A 235 4.01 19.12 -23.38
N LEU A 236 3.40 18.29 -22.52
CA LEU A 236 3.08 16.89 -22.81
C LEU A 236 1.69 16.80 -23.44
N PHE A 237 1.61 16.43 -24.71
CA PHE A 237 0.35 16.23 -25.41
C PHE A 237 -0.04 14.75 -25.41
N ALA A 238 -1.24 14.41 -24.95
CA ALA A 238 -1.78 13.06 -25.08
C ALA A 238 -1.89 12.68 -26.57
N ASP A 239 -1.31 11.54 -26.93
CA ASP A 239 -1.40 11.04 -28.29
C ASP A 239 -2.86 10.74 -28.67
N LYS A 240 -3.26 11.18 -29.86
CA LYS A 240 -4.65 11.06 -30.34
C LYS A 240 -5.04 9.65 -30.74
N ILE A 241 -4.06 8.75 -30.89
CA ILE A 241 -4.28 7.38 -31.39
C ILE A 241 -3.82 6.37 -30.34
N LEU A 242 -2.69 6.63 -29.67
CA LEU A 242 -2.03 5.69 -28.79
C LEU A 242 -2.63 5.68 -27.37
N CYS A 243 -3.86 5.17 -27.27
CA CYS A 243 -4.56 4.93 -26.02
C CYS A 243 -5.24 3.57 -26.05
N ALA A 244 -5.04 2.77 -25.00
CA ALA A 244 -5.65 1.46 -24.83
C ALA A 244 -6.45 1.41 -23.53
N CYS A 245 -7.57 0.69 -23.54
CA CYS A 245 -8.41 0.50 -22.37
C CYS A 245 -8.81 -0.96 -22.20
N ARG A 246 -8.97 -1.37 -20.94
CA ARG A 246 -9.40 -2.71 -20.55
C ARG A 246 -10.51 -2.61 -19.51
N TYR A 247 -11.66 -3.21 -19.83
CA TYR A 247 -12.87 -3.23 -19.01
C TYR A 247 -13.12 -4.64 -18.48
N GLY A 248 -13.32 -4.79 -17.16
CA GLY A 248 -13.69 -6.09 -16.58
C GLY A 248 -12.82 -7.24 -17.10
N ASP A 249 -13.40 -8.41 -17.34
CA ASP A 249 -12.79 -9.59 -17.98
C ASP A 249 -12.68 -9.53 -19.52
N GLY A 250 -13.17 -8.45 -20.13
CA GLY A 250 -13.38 -8.33 -21.57
C GLY A 250 -12.16 -8.04 -22.44
N SER A 251 -12.46 -7.70 -23.70
CA SER A 251 -11.52 -7.29 -24.74
C SER A 251 -10.69 -6.08 -24.30
N THR A 252 -9.42 -6.08 -24.67
CA THR A 252 -8.64 -4.84 -24.65
C THR A 252 -8.86 -4.14 -25.98
N GLU A 253 -9.15 -2.84 -25.94
CA GLU A 253 -9.44 -2.05 -27.13
C GLU A 253 -8.49 -0.86 -27.19
N VAL A 254 -8.00 -0.57 -28.39
CA VAL A 254 -7.28 0.68 -28.67
C VAL A 254 -8.35 1.73 -28.97
N ILE A 255 -8.55 2.66 -28.04
CA ILE A 255 -9.58 3.69 -28.12
C ILE A 255 -8.90 5.06 -28.12
N ALA A 256 -9.03 5.77 -29.23
CA ALA A 256 -8.58 7.15 -29.34
C ALA A 256 -9.28 8.03 -28.27
N PRO A 257 -8.56 8.91 -27.56
CA PRO A 257 -9.18 9.82 -26.63
C PRO A 257 -10.08 10.82 -27.36
N ASN A 258 -11.32 10.96 -26.90
CA ASN A 258 -12.29 11.93 -27.46
C ASN A 258 -11.82 13.39 -27.30
N ARG A 259 -11.05 13.67 -26.25
CA ARG A 259 -10.51 15.00 -25.91
C ARG A 259 -9.08 14.82 -25.39
N PRO A 260 -8.08 14.79 -26.28
CA PRO A 260 -6.69 14.63 -25.88
C PRO A 260 -6.23 15.86 -25.11
N ILE A 261 -5.84 15.65 -23.85
CA ILE A 261 -5.37 16.72 -22.97
C ILE A 261 -3.89 17.02 -23.22
N ALA A 262 -3.51 18.25 -22.88
CA ALA A 262 -2.14 18.72 -22.84
C ALA A 262 -1.78 19.18 -21.43
N LEU A 263 -0.60 18.82 -20.95
CA LEU A 263 -0.14 19.14 -19.59
C LEU A 263 1.14 19.98 -19.65
N PRO A 264 1.23 21.10 -18.92
CA PRO A 264 2.45 21.89 -18.87
C PRO A 264 3.57 21.14 -18.16
N VAL A 265 4.80 21.37 -18.59
CA VAL A 265 6.01 20.85 -17.99
C VAL A 265 7.00 21.97 -17.76
N THR A 266 7.58 21.97 -16.57
CA THR A 266 8.72 22.80 -16.20
C THR A 266 9.90 21.92 -15.80
N ILE A 267 11.11 22.26 -16.22
CA ILE A 267 12.33 21.51 -15.85
C ILE A 267 12.92 22.04 -14.54
N GLU A 268 13.77 21.27 -13.86
CA GLU A 268 14.22 21.54 -12.47
C GLU A 268 14.84 22.92 -12.26
N GLU A 269 15.47 23.49 -13.29
CA GLU A 269 16.09 24.82 -13.26
C GLU A 269 15.10 25.98 -13.47
N SER A 270 13.84 25.66 -13.74
CA SER A 270 12.80 26.64 -14.08
C SER A 270 12.28 27.37 -12.83
N LYS A 271 12.00 28.67 -12.99
CA LYS A 271 11.45 29.53 -11.94
C LYS A 271 10.12 29.01 -11.36
N PHE A 272 9.41 28.23 -12.16
CA PHE A 272 8.07 27.75 -11.86
C PHE A 272 7.98 26.22 -11.76
N TYR A 273 9.08 25.56 -11.40
CA TYR A 273 9.18 24.10 -11.31
C TYR A 273 8.06 23.44 -10.47
N ASP A 274 7.63 24.12 -9.42
CA ASP A 274 6.58 23.67 -8.52
C ASP A 274 5.15 23.76 -9.11
N GLN A 275 4.98 24.24 -10.35
CA GLN A 275 3.76 24.10 -11.15
C GLN A 275 3.52 22.65 -11.61
N ASN A 276 4.57 21.83 -11.72
CA ASN A 276 4.42 20.45 -12.17
C ASN A 276 3.44 19.69 -11.27
N LEU A 277 2.30 19.32 -11.84
CA LEU A 277 1.33 18.49 -11.16
C LEU A 277 1.89 17.07 -10.97
N PRO A 278 1.60 16.40 -9.85
CA PRO A 278 1.91 15.00 -9.68
C PRO A 278 1.30 14.20 -10.85
N GLY A 279 2.13 13.36 -11.47
CA GLY A 279 1.75 12.47 -12.56
C GLY A 279 2.73 12.63 -13.71
N ALA A 280 2.22 12.74 -14.93
CA ALA A 280 3.04 12.84 -16.12
C ALA A 280 4.04 14.02 -16.09
N PRO A 281 3.66 15.27 -15.70
CA PRO A 281 4.60 16.38 -15.70
C PRO A 281 5.77 16.17 -14.76
N GLN A 282 5.49 15.73 -13.53
CA GLN A 282 6.52 15.47 -12.54
C GLN A 282 7.38 14.25 -12.89
N ALA A 283 6.78 13.17 -13.42
CA ALA A 283 7.53 11.98 -13.86
C ALA A 283 8.48 12.29 -15.02
N PHE A 284 8.02 13.12 -15.97
CA PHE A 284 8.87 13.63 -17.04
C PHE A 284 10.02 14.45 -16.46
N ALA A 285 9.70 15.51 -15.71
CA ALA A 285 10.70 16.45 -15.22
C ALA A 285 11.75 15.82 -14.28
N ALA A 286 11.37 14.77 -13.53
CA ALA A 286 12.25 14.05 -12.61
C ALA A 286 12.99 12.85 -13.24
N ALA A 287 12.75 12.51 -14.51
CA ALA A 287 13.31 11.31 -15.15
C ALA A 287 12.92 9.99 -14.47
N GLN A 288 11.85 9.96 -13.68
CA GLN A 288 11.54 8.83 -12.81
C GLN A 288 10.06 8.46 -12.85
N ALA A 289 9.78 7.16 -12.70
CA ALA A 289 8.42 6.68 -12.58
C ALA A 289 7.77 7.25 -11.31
N LEU A 290 6.51 7.70 -11.43
CA LEU A 290 5.76 8.26 -10.31
C LEU A 290 4.44 7.53 -10.15
N TYR A 291 4.12 7.17 -8.90
CA TYR A 291 2.85 6.57 -8.52
C TYR A 291 1.98 7.53 -7.71
N ILE A 292 0.69 7.57 -8.04
CA ILE A 292 -0.34 8.32 -7.36
C ILE A 292 -1.46 7.34 -7.00
N GLU A 293 -1.54 7.00 -5.73
CA GLU A 293 -2.57 6.10 -5.19
C GLU A 293 -3.97 6.70 -5.26
N ASN A 294 -4.09 8.00 -5.00
CA ASN A 294 -5.35 8.71 -4.99
C ASN A 294 -5.17 10.16 -5.47
N CYS A 295 -5.55 10.41 -6.72
CA CYS A 295 -5.40 11.69 -7.39
C CYS A 295 -6.12 12.82 -6.65
N LYS A 296 -7.34 12.58 -6.16
CA LYS A 296 -8.12 13.56 -5.40
C LYS A 296 -7.31 14.06 -4.20
N SER A 297 -6.85 13.16 -3.35
CA SER A 297 -6.12 13.54 -2.13
C SER A 297 -4.76 14.19 -2.43
N ILE A 298 -3.97 13.61 -3.33
CA ILE A 298 -2.59 14.01 -3.58
C ILE A 298 -2.55 15.35 -4.34
N ILE A 299 -3.36 15.48 -5.40
CA ILE A 299 -3.37 16.70 -6.22
C ILE A 299 -4.00 17.85 -5.45
N HIS A 300 -5.10 17.63 -4.72
CA HIS A 300 -5.72 18.70 -3.92
C HIS A 300 -4.77 19.21 -2.84
N SER A 301 -4.03 18.32 -2.17
CA SER A 301 -3.01 18.70 -1.17
C SER A 301 -1.84 19.47 -1.79
N LYS A 302 -1.41 19.09 -3.01
CA LYS A 302 -0.32 19.77 -3.72
C LYS A 302 -0.73 21.18 -4.15
N ILE A 303 -1.85 21.34 -4.87
CA ILE A 303 -2.27 22.64 -5.39
C ILE A 303 -2.52 23.66 -4.27
N ASP A 304 -2.90 23.20 -3.07
CA ASP A 304 -3.09 24.09 -1.92
C ASP A 304 -1.79 24.76 -1.46
N LYS A 305 -0.67 24.06 -1.60
CA LYS A 305 0.65 24.49 -1.13
C LYS A 305 1.41 25.37 -2.14
N VAL A 306 1.02 25.32 -3.41
CA VAL A 306 1.75 25.96 -4.52
C VAL A 306 1.26 27.41 -4.70
N LYS A 307 2.13 28.39 -4.43
CA LYS A 307 1.74 29.82 -4.26
C LYS A 307 1.20 30.50 -5.53
N HIS A 308 1.73 30.13 -6.69
CA HIS A 308 1.47 30.78 -7.98
C HIS A 308 0.33 30.11 -8.76
N ILE A 309 -0.19 28.97 -8.32
CA ILE A 309 -1.43 28.42 -8.88
C ILE A 309 -2.61 29.30 -8.45
N SER A 310 -3.29 29.90 -9.42
CA SER A 310 -4.44 30.79 -9.21
C SER A 310 -5.64 30.06 -8.58
N ASP A 311 -6.51 30.79 -7.88
CA ASP A 311 -7.73 30.22 -7.27
C ASP A 311 -8.66 29.59 -8.30
N TYR A 312 -8.73 30.18 -9.51
CA TYR A 312 -9.47 29.61 -10.63
C TYR A 312 -8.92 28.23 -11.02
N MET A 313 -7.61 28.13 -11.23
CA MET A 313 -6.94 26.86 -11.57
C MET A 313 -7.12 25.83 -10.45
N ARG A 314 -6.99 26.23 -9.17
CA ARG A 314 -7.24 25.34 -8.02
C ARG A 314 -8.65 24.76 -8.09
N LYS A 315 -9.67 25.59 -8.32
CA LYS A 315 -11.06 25.13 -8.44
C LYS A 315 -11.23 24.15 -9.60
N GLN A 316 -10.72 24.49 -10.79
CA GLN A 316 -10.83 23.63 -11.98
C GLN A 316 -10.12 22.29 -11.80
N LEU A 317 -8.94 22.27 -11.18
CA LEU A 317 -8.21 21.03 -10.91
C LEU A 317 -8.90 20.17 -9.85
N ARG A 318 -9.53 20.78 -8.83
CA ARG A 318 -10.32 20.05 -7.84
C ARG A 318 -11.52 19.36 -8.44
N GLU A 319 -12.23 20.06 -9.33
CA GLU A 319 -13.36 19.53 -10.08
C GLU A 319 -12.91 18.39 -11.01
N TYR A 320 -11.81 18.59 -11.74
CA TYR A 320 -11.28 17.58 -12.65
C TYR A 320 -10.86 16.30 -11.92
N TYR A 321 -10.06 16.39 -10.84
CA TYR A 321 -9.64 15.23 -10.05
C TYR A 321 -10.63 14.89 -8.92
N GLY A 322 -11.91 15.19 -9.13
CA GLY A 322 -13.00 14.85 -8.22
C GLY A 322 -13.50 13.40 -8.38
N GLU A 323 -14.63 13.11 -7.75
CA GLU A 323 -15.31 11.81 -7.87
C GLU A 323 -15.95 11.65 -9.26
N GLY A 324 -15.90 10.43 -9.81
CA GLY A 324 -16.49 10.10 -11.11
C GLY A 324 -15.57 10.27 -12.32
N ASN A 325 -14.33 10.72 -12.14
CA ASN A 325 -13.34 10.75 -13.22
C ASN A 325 -12.62 9.38 -13.36
N PHE A 326 -12.19 9.03 -14.58
CA PHE A 326 -11.53 7.77 -14.93
C PHE A 326 -10.08 7.64 -14.45
N ALA A 327 -9.46 8.72 -13.98
CA ALA A 327 -8.07 8.74 -13.50
C ALA A 327 -8.03 9.02 -11.98
N GLN A 328 -8.45 8.04 -11.18
CA GLN A 328 -8.43 8.13 -9.71
C GLN A 328 -7.09 7.70 -9.13
N SER A 329 -6.38 6.79 -9.79
CA SER A 329 -4.99 6.43 -9.50
C SER A 329 -4.19 6.33 -10.79
N ILE A 330 -2.91 6.69 -10.74
CA ILE A 330 -2.04 6.84 -11.91
C ILE A 330 -0.64 6.34 -11.59
N ILE A 331 -0.02 5.62 -12.53
CA ILE A 331 1.43 5.48 -12.63
C ILE A 331 1.88 6.12 -13.94
N SER A 332 2.87 7.00 -13.85
CA SER A 332 3.48 7.66 -15.00
C SER A 332 4.92 7.19 -15.13
N PHE A 333 5.30 6.64 -16.29
CA PHE A 333 6.68 6.28 -16.58
C PHE A 333 7.25 7.20 -17.67
N PRO A 334 8.44 7.80 -17.47
CA PRO A 334 9.09 8.56 -18.51
C PRO A 334 9.48 7.65 -19.69
N LEU A 335 9.35 8.17 -20.90
CA LEU A 335 9.86 7.54 -22.12
C LEU A 335 11.22 8.15 -22.43
N LEU A 336 12.24 7.29 -22.50
CA LEU A 336 13.63 7.65 -22.72
C LEU A 336 14.09 7.20 -24.11
N ASP A 337 14.90 8.03 -24.76
CA ASP A 337 15.60 7.67 -25.99
C ASP A 337 16.87 6.84 -25.70
N ASN A 338 17.62 6.49 -26.75
CA ASN A 338 18.85 5.70 -26.62
C ASN A 338 19.99 6.43 -25.88
N PHE A 339 19.81 7.71 -25.54
CA PHE A 339 20.77 8.58 -24.86
C PHE A 339 20.25 9.04 -23.50
N ASP A 340 19.22 8.36 -22.97
CA ASP A 340 18.55 8.68 -21.71
C ASP A 340 17.86 10.05 -21.67
N ASN A 341 17.60 10.68 -22.83
CA ASN A 341 16.81 11.91 -22.88
C ASN A 341 15.31 11.58 -22.85
N GLN A 342 14.55 12.34 -22.07
CA GLN A 342 13.09 12.18 -22.02
C GLN A 342 12.44 12.82 -23.24
N TYR A 343 11.53 12.10 -23.89
CA TYR A 343 10.75 12.65 -25.01
C TYR A 343 9.23 12.46 -24.83
N GLY A 344 8.82 11.78 -23.76
CA GLY A 344 7.40 11.58 -23.46
C GLY A 344 7.18 10.86 -22.13
N VAL A 345 5.93 10.47 -21.91
CA VAL A 345 5.49 9.71 -20.75
C VAL A 345 4.44 8.69 -21.18
N ILE A 346 4.49 7.48 -20.63
CA ILE A 346 3.38 6.54 -20.67
C ILE A 346 2.65 6.59 -19.32
N ASN A 347 1.34 6.83 -19.35
CA ASN A 347 0.52 6.77 -18.14
C ASN A 347 -0.31 5.51 -18.14
N VAL A 348 -0.38 4.86 -16.99
CA VAL A 348 -1.30 3.79 -16.66
C VAL A 348 -2.23 4.34 -15.59
N TYR A 349 -3.53 4.32 -15.81
CA TYR A 349 -4.50 4.88 -14.87
C TYR A 349 -5.72 4.00 -14.68
N ARG A 350 -6.31 4.09 -13.49
CA ARG A 350 -7.46 3.31 -13.06
C ARG A 350 -8.55 4.24 -12.55
N ASN A 351 -9.80 3.89 -12.85
CA ASN A 351 -10.98 4.64 -12.43
C ASN A 351 -11.35 4.48 -10.94
N LYS A 352 -10.51 3.79 -10.16
CA LYS A 352 -10.58 3.67 -8.69
C LYS A 352 -9.23 4.00 -8.07
N SER A 353 -9.22 4.33 -6.79
CA SER A 353 -7.98 4.47 -6.04
C SER A 353 -7.26 3.12 -5.89
N ASP A 354 -5.98 3.17 -5.52
CA ASP A 354 -5.17 2.01 -5.19
C ASP A 354 -4.80 1.14 -6.42
N LEU A 355 -4.35 1.73 -7.52
CA LEU A 355 -3.69 0.94 -8.58
C LEU A 355 -2.36 0.37 -8.05
N ALA A 356 -2.05 -0.88 -8.39
CA ALA A 356 -0.90 -1.57 -7.83
C ALA A 356 -0.93 -1.69 -6.29
N LYS A 357 -2.13 -1.87 -5.71
CA LYS A 357 -2.46 -1.84 -4.27
C LYS A 357 -1.50 -2.59 -3.35
N ARG A 358 -0.89 -3.67 -3.83
CA ARG A 358 -0.04 -4.57 -3.06
C ARG A 358 1.36 -4.00 -2.82
N ASN A 359 2.05 -3.70 -3.91
CA ASN A 359 3.40 -3.15 -3.89
C ASN A 359 3.64 -2.39 -5.21
N SER A 360 3.42 -1.09 -5.18
CA SER A 360 3.59 -0.23 -6.35
C SER A 360 5.05 -0.13 -6.80
N HIS A 361 6.00 -0.20 -5.86
CA HIS A 361 7.43 -0.16 -6.16
C HIS A 361 7.87 -1.39 -6.98
N ASP A 362 7.50 -2.59 -6.53
CA ASP A 362 7.82 -3.84 -7.24
C ASP A 362 7.12 -3.90 -8.59
N PHE A 363 5.86 -3.44 -8.65
CA PHE A 363 5.15 -3.33 -9.92
C PHE A 363 5.89 -2.41 -10.91
N MET A 364 6.27 -1.20 -10.48
CA MET A 364 7.00 -0.26 -11.34
C MET A 364 8.36 -0.80 -11.77
N ALA A 365 9.09 -1.47 -10.87
CA ALA A 365 10.38 -2.10 -11.19
C ALA A 365 10.21 -3.23 -12.22
N LEU A 366 9.17 -4.05 -12.07
CA LEU A 366 8.87 -5.16 -12.96
C LEU A 366 8.35 -4.69 -14.33
N MET A 367 7.59 -3.60 -14.39
CA MET A 367 7.07 -3.05 -15.66
C MET A 367 8.13 -2.29 -16.46
N ARG A 368 9.23 -1.84 -15.84
CA ARG A 368 10.26 -1.02 -16.50
C ARG A 368 10.77 -1.62 -17.82
N PRO A 369 11.14 -2.90 -17.93
CA PRO A 369 11.62 -3.47 -19.20
C PRO A 369 10.56 -3.46 -20.32
N VAL A 370 9.28 -3.63 -19.95
CA VAL A 370 8.16 -3.55 -20.91
C VAL A 370 8.01 -2.11 -21.40
N VAL A 371 8.05 -1.13 -20.49
CA VAL A 371 7.96 0.30 -20.83
C VAL A 371 9.13 0.74 -21.71
N GLU A 372 10.36 0.35 -21.37
CA GLU A 372 11.55 0.65 -22.19
C GLU A 372 11.41 0.08 -23.60
N THR A 373 10.91 -1.15 -23.73
CA THR A 373 10.67 -1.77 -25.03
C THR A 373 9.59 -1.04 -25.83
N ILE A 374 8.50 -0.59 -25.18
CA ILE A 374 7.48 0.24 -25.82
C ILE A 374 8.07 1.59 -26.25
N SER A 375 8.92 2.20 -25.42
CA SER A 375 9.64 3.45 -25.70
C SER A 375 10.38 3.35 -27.05
N GLU A 376 11.16 2.29 -27.26
CA GLU A 376 11.87 2.07 -28.53
C GLU A 376 10.95 2.13 -29.76
N SER A 377 9.79 1.47 -29.72
CA SER A 377 8.82 1.48 -30.82
C SER A 377 8.14 2.82 -31.02
N VAL A 378 7.81 3.52 -29.93
CA VAL A 378 7.18 4.84 -29.97
C VAL A 378 8.12 5.87 -30.57
N LEU A 379 9.41 5.80 -30.24
CA LEU A 379 10.44 6.69 -30.80
C LEU A 379 10.54 6.53 -32.33
N GLU A 380 10.49 5.29 -32.83
CA GLU A 380 10.47 5.02 -34.27
C GLU A 380 9.20 5.57 -34.92
N LEU A 381 8.02 5.36 -34.32
CA LEU A 381 6.76 5.91 -34.82
C LEU A 381 6.79 7.44 -34.92
N TYR A 382 7.28 8.12 -33.89
CA TYR A 382 7.39 9.58 -33.90
C TYR A 382 8.35 10.08 -34.96
N SER A 383 9.46 9.37 -35.19
CA SER A 383 10.38 9.68 -36.28
C SER A 383 9.72 9.56 -37.66
N LEU A 384 8.84 8.56 -37.86
CA LEU A 384 8.08 8.37 -39.09
C LEU A 384 7.02 9.48 -39.29
N ARG A 385 6.26 9.80 -38.24
CA ARG A 385 5.24 10.87 -38.28
C ARG A 385 5.87 12.24 -38.56
N ASP A 386 7.02 12.54 -37.96
CA ASP A 386 7.74 13.79 -38.18
C ASP A 386 8.22 13.91 -39.62
N ALA A 387 8.76 12.83 -40.20
CA ALA A 387 9.17 12.79 -41.59
C ALA A 387 8.01 13.09 -42.57
N MET A 388 6.83 12.52 -42.35
CA MET A 388 5.65 12.79 -43.19
C MET A 388 5.13 14.22 -43.09
N SER A 389 5.19 14.82 -41.89
CA SER A 389 4.69 16.18 -41.67
C SER A 389 5.55 17.27 -42.29
N GLY A 390 6.67 16.92 -42.94
CA GLY A 390 7.64 17.88 -43.47
C GLY A 390 8.32 18.70 -42.37
N THR A 391 8.18 18.28 -41.11
CA THR A 391 8.86 18.91 -39.99
C THR A 391 10.32 18.46 -40.07
N GLU A 392 11.23 19.34 -40.50
CA GLU A 392 12.66 19.03 -40.54
C GLU A 392 13.09 18.38 -39.21
N ARG A 393 13.94 17.34 -39.28
CA ARG A 393 14.64 16.81 -38.12
C ARG A 393 15.54 17.91 -37.58
N ASP A 394 14.96 18.75 -36.75
CA ASP A 394 15.69 19.75 -36.03
C ASP A 394 16.48 18.97 -34.98
N ASN A 395 17.82 18.97 -35.12
CA ASN A 395 18.76 18.45 -34.12
C ASN A 395 18.68 19.19 -32.77
N GLY A 396 17.58 19.93 -32.52
CA GLY A 396 17.17 20.57 -31.28
C GLY A 396 16.73 19.60 -30.18
N PHE A 397 17.29 18.38 -30.16
CA PHE A 397 17.77 17.84 -28.89
C PHE A 397 18.97 18.69 -28.46
N GLU A 398 18.73 19.99 -28.21
CA GLU A 398 19.66 20.76 -27.41
C GLU A 398 19.79 20.00 -26.11
N LYS A 399 21.02 19.62 -25.86
CA LYS A 399 21.54 18.72 -24.86
C LYS A 399 21.11 19.19 -23.46
N TYR A 400 19.88 18.93 -23.05
CA TYR A 400 19.51 18.96 -21.64
C TYR A 400 20.16 17.74 -21.00
N LYS A 401 21.48 17.84 -20.75
CA LYS A 401 22.18 16.99 -19.81
C LYS A 401 21.58 17.31 -18.44
N ILE A 402 20.52 16.59 -18.08
CA ILE A 402 20.10 16.51 -16.68
C ILE A 402 21.24 15.77 -15.99
N TYR A 403 22.03 16.49 -15.20
CA TYR A 403 23.10 15.91 -14.41
C TYR A 403 22.45 14.98 -13.37
N TYR A 404 22.61 13.68 -13.55
CA TYR A 404 22.30 12.71 -12.50
C TYR A 404 23.14 13.04 -11.26
N VAL A 405 22.51 13.60 -10.23
CA VAL A 405 23.04 13.52 -8.88
C VAL A 405 22.80 12.08 -8.44
N SER A 406 23.82 11.25 -8.61
CA SER A 406 23.91 9.93 -8.01
C SER A 406 23.72 10.05 -6.50
N SER A 407 22.53 9.75 -5.99
CA SER A 407 22.29 9.54 -4.57
C SER A 407 22.86 8.17 -4.18
N ASN A 408 24.18 8.06 -4.19
CA ASN A 408 24.94 6.98 -3.57
C ASN A 408 26.02 7.60 -2.67
N GLN A 409 25.60 8.02 -1.48
CA GLN A 409 26.48 8.20 -0.33
C GLN A 409 25.63 7.83 0.89
N CYS A 410 25.42 6.54 1.12
CA CYS A 410 26.30 5.67 1.88
C CYS A 410 26.50 6.21 3.30
N ASP A 411 25.64 5.71 4.19
CA ASP A 411 25.96 5.44 5.58
C ASP A 411 27.41 4.99 5.71
N LYS A 412 28.21 5.81 6.39
CA LYS A 412 29.34 5.43 7.23
C LYS A 412 29.82 6.69 7.93
N ASP A 413 29.47 6.80 9.21
CA ASP A 413 30.43 7.19 10.23
C ASP A 413 29.90 6.76 11.62
N THR A 414 30.28 5.53 11.95
CA THR A 414 30.52 5.12 13.34
C THR A 414 31.82 5.76 13.82
N ARG A 415 31.73 6.43 14.98
CA ARG A 415 32.65 6.42 16.13
C ARG A 415 34.15 6.20 15.84
N ASP A 416 34.98 7.16 16.25
CA ASP A 416 35.88 7.03 17.42
C ASP A 416 36.70 8.34 17.62
N GLU A 417 36.88 8.73 18.90
CA GLU A 417 37.92 9.62 19.48
C GLU A 417 37.89 11.12 19.07
N GLU A 418 37.78 12.15 19.92
CA GLU A 418 38.21 12.44 21.30
C GLU A 418 37.15 13.24 22.10
#